data_AF-A0A3B7L944-F1
#
_entry.id   AF-A0A3B7L944-F1
#
_cell.length_a   1.000
_cell.length_b   1.000
_cell.length_c   1.000
_cell.angle_alpha   90.00
_cell.angle_beta   90.00
_cell.angle_gamma   90.00
#
_symmetry.space_group_name_H-M   'P 1'
#
loop_
_entity.id
_entity.type
_entity.pdbx_description
1 polymer ?
#
loop_
_entity_poly.entity_id
_entity_poly.type
_entity_poly.pdbx_seq_one_letter_code
_entity_poly.pdbx_strand_id
1 'polypeptide(L)'
;MCRHLQRVASKARLDLEQLNSLVEDRDMLAENLENLVKKEHAEGRAETQRQTATNLIARTEMDDRMISEITGLRIQEVAQLRRESQH
;
A
#
# COMPACT_ATOMS: atom_id res chain seq x y z
N MET A 1 11.04 -28.54 -47.78
CA MET A 1 11.43 -27.95 -46.48
C MET A 1 11.75 -29.08 -45.50
N CYS A 2 12.84 -29.01 -44.73
CA CYS A 2 13.33 -30.12 -43.91
C CYS A 2 12.55 -30.24 -42.57
N ARG A 3 12.05 -31.44 -42.23
CA ARG A 3 11.27 -31.71 -41.00
C ARG A 3 11.97 -31.31 -39.70
N HIS A 4 13.30 -31.32 -39.70
CA HIS A 4 14.09 -30.90 -38.54
C HIS A 4 13.96 -29.40 -38.28
N LEU A 5 14.03 -28.57 -39.33
CA LEU A 5 13.89 -27.11 -39.22
C LEU A 5 12.50 -26.70 -38.74
N GLN A 6 11.45 -27.39 -39.18
CA GLN A 6 10.08 -27.14 -38.71
C GLN A 6 9.93 -27.41 -37.20
N ARG A 7 10.50 -28.51 -36.69
CA ARG A 7 10.48 -28.81 -35.25
C ARG A 7 11.24 -27.79 -34.42
N VAL A 8 12.41 -27.36 -34.89
CA VAL A 8 13.22 -26.33 -34.22
C VAL A 8 12.47 -24.99 -34.19
N ALA A 9 11.86 -24.59 -35.30
CA ALA A 9 11.09 -23.36 -35.38
C ALA A 9 9.85 -23.36 -34.46
N SER A 10 9.09 -24.47 -34.44
CA SER A 10 7.93 -24.60 -33.53
C SER A 10 8.35 -24.57 -32.06
N LYS A 11 9.46 -25.22 -31.71
CA LYS A 11 9.99 -25.19 -30.34
C LYS A 11 10.41 -23.78 -29.94
N ALA A 12 11.19 -23.09 -30.78
CA ALA A 12 11.63 -21.72 -30.49
C ALA A 12 10.44 -20.76 -30.31
N ARG A 13 9.36 -20.94 -31.06
CA ARG A 13 8.14 -20.15 -30.89
C ARG A 13 7.46 -20.41 -29.53
N LEU A 14 7.33 -21.67 -29.12
CA LEU A 14 6.75 -22.02 -27.82
C LEU A 14 7.63 -21.49 -26.67
N ASP A 15 8.95 -21.60 -26.79
CA ASP A 15 9.90 -21.08 -25.81
C ASP A 15 9.78 -19.54 -25.67
N LEU A 16 9.54 -18.83 -26.77
CA LEU A 16 9.29 -17.38 -26.77
C LEU A 16 7.94 -17.00 -26.15
N GLU A 17 6.88 -17.76 -26.44
CA GLU A 17 5.56 -17.55 -25.85
C GLU A 17 5.59 -17.76 -24.32
N GLN A 18 6.32 -18.78 -23.85
CA GLN A 18 6.57 -19.01 -22.42
C GLN A 18 7.37 -17.87 -21.78
N LEU A 19 8.41 -17.39 -22.46
CA LEU A 19 9.22 -16.28 -21.97
C LEU A 19 8.39 -14.99 -21.83
N ASN A 20 7.53 -14.69 -22.80
CA ASN A 20 6.64 -13.54 -22.74
C ASN A 20 5.66 -13.64 -21.57
N SER A 21 5.04 -14.80 -21.35
CA SER A 21 4.15 -15.02 -20.20
C SER A 21 4.86 -14.78 -18.86
N LEU A 22 6.12 -15.21 -18.72
CA LEU A 22 6.89 -14.99 -17.49
C LEU A 22 7.26 -13.52 -17.29
N VAL A 23 7.52 -12.79 -18.36
CA VAL A 23 7.77 -11.34 -18.30
C VAL A 23 6.50 -10.61 -17.87
N GLU A 24 5.35 -10.96 -18.44
CA GLU A 24 4.05 -10.41 -18.05
C GLU A 24 3.73 -10.70 -16.57
N ASP A 25 3.92 -11.94 -16.11
CA ASP A 25 3.73 -12.31 -14.71
C ASP A 25 4.62 -11.52 -13.76
N ARG A 26 5.90 -11.34 -14.13
CA ARG A 26 6.84 -10.55 -13.34
C ARG A 26 6.43 -9.09 -13.27
N ASP A 27 5.99 -8.52 -14.39
CA ASP A 27 5.59 -7.12 -14.46
C ASP A 27 4.31 -6.87 -13.65
N MET A 28 3.35 -7.81 -13.67
CA MET A 28 2.18 -7.78 -12.78
C MET A 28 2.57 -7.88 -11.29
N LEU A 29 3.54 -8.72 -10.94
CA LEU A 29 4.02 -8.84 -9.56
C LEU A 29 4.74 -7.56 -9.10
N ALA A 30 5.50 -6.92 -9.97
CA ALA A 30 6.15 -5.65 -9.67
C ALA A 30 5.13 -4.54 -9.38
N GLU A 31 4.06 -4.45 -10.18
CA GLU A 31 2.97 -3.51 -9.96
C GLU A 31 2.25 -3.77 -8.62
N ASN A 32 1.94 -5.03 -8.31
CA ASN A 32 1.32 -5.40 -7.05
C ASN A 32 2.18 -5.02 -5.83
N LEU A 33 3.50 -5.22 -5.92
CA LEU A 33 4.42 -4.86 -4.86
C LEU A 33 4.51 -3.35 -4.67
N GLU A 34 4.55 -2.57 -5.76
CA GLU A 34 4.53 -1.11 -5.68
C GLU A 34 3.25 -0.60 -5.00
N ASN A 35 2.11 -1.19 -5.33
CA ASN A 35 0.82 -0.86 -4.72
C ASN A 35 0.80 -1.22 -3.22
N LEU A 36 1.37 -2.37 -2.83
CA LEU A 36 1.48 -2.76 -1.43
C LEU A 36 2.32 -1.76 -0.63
N VAL A 37 3.51 -1.41 -1.13
CA VAL A 37 4.39 -0.44 -0.46
C VAL A 37 3.72 0.93 -0.31
N LYS A 38 3.00 1.41 -1.34
CA LYS A 38 2.23 2.67 -1.26
C LYS A 38 1.15 2.60 -0.18
N LYS A 39 0.45 1.46 -0.10
CA LYS A 39 -0.60 1.24 0.90
C LYS A 39 -0.03 1.22 2.31
N GLU A 40 1.02 0.44 2.56
CA GLU A 40 1.68 0.37 3.87
C GLU A 40 2.19 1.74 4.32
N HIS A 41 2.79 2.52 3.42
CA HIS A 41 3.20 3.89 3.74
C HIS A 41 2.03 4.81 4.09
N ALA A 42 0.90 4.70 3.40
CA ALA A 42 -0.29 5.49 3.70
C ALA A 42 -0.89 5.09 5.06
N GLU A 43 -0.99 3.79 5.34
CA GLU A 43 -1.50 3.25 6.59
C GLU A 43 -0.60 3.62 7.77
N GLY A 44 0.72 3.51 7.63
CA GLY A 44 1.68 3.89 8.67
C GLY A 44 1.64 5.38 9.02
N ARG A 45 1.42 6.26 8.02
CA ARG A 45 1.19 7.70 8.29
C ARG A 45 -0.10 7.92 9.08
N ALA A 46 -1.20 7.29 8.67
CA ALA A 46 -2.47 7.41 9.37
C ALA A 46 -2.40 6.88 10.81
N GLU A 47 -1.70 5.76 11.02
CA GLU A 47 -1.45 5.19 12.35
C GLU A 47 -0.62 6.13 13.21
N THR A 48 0.45 6.70 12.67
CA THR A 48 1.29 7.68 13.37
C THR A 48 0.47 8.90 13.80
N GLN A 49 -0.36 9.45 12.90
CA GLN A 49 -1.23 10.60 13.21
C GLN A 49 -2.22 10.28 14.32
N ARG A 50 -2.87 9.10 14.26
CA ARG A 50 -3.77 8.64 15.32
C ARG A 50 -3.05 8.46 16.66
N GLN A 51 -1.88 7.82 16.66
CA GLN A 51 -1.11 7.61 17.89
C GLN A 51 -0.65 8.94 18.50
N THR A 52 -0.25 9.91 17.68
CA THR A 52 0.08 11.26 18.14
C THR A 52 -1.15 11.93 18.75
N ALA A 53 -2.32 11.86 18.10
CA ALA A 53 -3.56 12.42 18.64
C ALA A 53 -3.92 11.80 19.99
N THR A 54 -3.88 10.46 20.10
CA THR A 54 -4.13 9.76 21.36
C THR A 54 -3.17 10.19 22.47
N ASN A 55 -1.87 10.33 22.16
CA ASN A 55 -0.89 10.80 23.13
C ASN A 55 -1.17 12.25 23.59
N LEU A 56 -1.58 13.13 22.67
CA LEU A 56 -1.94 14.51 23.01
C LEU A 56 -3.20 14.57 23.87
N ILE A 57 -4.23 13.80 23.52
CA ILE A 57 -5.48 13.69 24.31
C ILE A 57 -5.17 13.22 25.74
N ALA A 58 -4.31 12.22 25.89
CA ALA A 58 -4.02 11.60 27.19
C ALA A 58 -3.08 12.44 28.07
N ARG A 59 -2.23 13.29 27.47
CA ARG A 59 -1.12 13.97 28.18
C ARG A 59 -1.25 15.48 28.24
N THR A 60 -2.26 16.08 27.60
CA THR A 60 -2.43 17.53 27.52
C THR A 60 -3.91 17.93 27.66
N GLU A 61 -4.16 19.18 28.04
CA GLU A 61 -5.52 19.77 28.08
C GLU A 61 -5.92 20.43 26.75
N MET A 62 -5.25 20.09 25.64
CA MET A 62 -5.54 20.66 24.32
C MET A 62 -6.95 20.31 23.84
N ASP A 63 -7.60 21.26 23.17
CA ASP A 63 -8.91 21.04 22.53
C ASP A 63 -8.79 20.28 21.20
N ASP A 64 -9.92 19.80 20.69
CA ASP A 64 -9.95 18.97 19.47
C ASP A 64 -9.56 19.74 18.20
N ARG A 65 -9.65 21.08 18.22
CA ARG A 65 -9.21 21.92 17.10
C ARG A 65 -7.70 21.97 17.04
N MET A 66 -7.04 22.24 18.17
CA MET A 66 -5.59 22.28 18.27
C MET A 66 -4.96 20.92 17.95
N ILE A 67 -5.55 19.83 18.43
CA ILE A 67 -5.06 18.48 18.12
C ILE A 67 -5.25 18.15 16.62
N SER A 68 -6.37 18.55 16.03
CA SER A 68 -6.62 18.41 14.58
C SER A 68 -5.58 19.16 13.75
N GLU A 69 -5.22 20.39 14.14
CA GLU A 69 -4.19 21.19 13.46
C GLU A 69 -2.79 20.55 13.55
N ILE A 70 -2.42 20.03 14.73
CA ILE A 70 -1.09 19.42 14.94
C ILE A 70 -0.95 18.09 14.20
N THR A 71 -1.99 17.25 14.23
CA THR A 71 -1.92 15.89 13.71
C THR A 71 -2.35 15.77 12.24
N GLY A 72 -3.07 16.77 11.73
CA GLY A 72 -3.69 16.74 10.41
C GLY A 72 -4.92 15.82 10.32
N LEU A 73 -5.40 15.26 11.44
CA LEU A 73 -6.66 14.51 11.49
C LEU A 73 -7.85 15.46 11.42
N ARG A 74 -9.01 14.98 10.99
CA ARG A 74 -10.24 15.78 11.07
C ARG A 74 -10.69 15.92 12.52
N ILE A 75 -11.30 17.06 12.84
CA ILE A 75 -11.86 17.31 14.18
C ILE A 75 -12.81 16.19 14.62
N GLN A 76 -13.62 15.63 13.70
CA GLN A 76 -14.53 14.51 14.02
C GLN A 76 -13.79 13.24 14.45
N GLU A 77 -12.63 12.96 13.86
CA GLU A 77 -11.80 11.79 14.22
C GLU A 77 -11.17 11.99 15.59
N VAL A 78 -10.65 13.20 15.88
CA VAL A 78 -10.11 13.56 17.19
C VAL A 78 -11.19 13.46 18.28
N ALA A 79 -12.39 13.98 18.01
CA ALA A 79 -13.52 13.91 18.95
C ALA A 79 -14.00 12.48 19.21
N GLN A 80 -13.83 11.57 18.24
CA GLN A 80 -14.09 10.14 18.42
C GLN A 80 -13.01 9.51 19.31
N LEU A 81 -11.72 9.73 19.02
CA LEU A 81 -10.60 9.23 19.83
C LEU A 81 -10.68 9.69 21.29
N ARG A 82 -11.13 10.92 21.53
CA ARG A 82 -11.32 11.45 22.88
C ARG A 82 -12.42 10.73 23.63
N ARG A 83 -13.55 10.45 22.98
CA ARG A 83 -14.65 9.67 23.59
C ARG A 83 -14.19 8.26 23.93
N GLU A 84 -13.46 7.61 23.03
CA GLU A 84 -12.89 6.27 23.27
C GLU A 84 -11.89 6.25 24.44
N SER A 85 -11.13 7.33 24.65
CA SER A 85 -10.17 7.44 25.76
C SER A 85 -10.83 7.73 27.12
N GLN A 86 -12.10 8.13 27.13
CA GLN A 86 -12.88 8.45 28.33
C GLN A 86 -13.78 7.28 28.80
N HIS A 87 -13.84 6.20 28.03
CA HIS A 87 -14.53 4.95 28.36
C HIS A 87 -13.58 3.96 29.02
#